data_AF-A0A9X0DBL1-F1
#
_entry.id   AF-A0A9X0DBL1-F1
#
_cell.length_a   1.000
_cell.length_b   1.000
_cell.length_c   1.000
_cell.angle_alpha   90.00
_cell.angle_beta   90.00
_cell.angle_gamma   90.00
#
_symmetry.space_group_name_H-M   'P 1'
#
loop_
_entity.id
_entity.type
_entity.pdbx_description
1 polymer ?
#
loop_
_entity_poly.entity_id
_entity_poly.type
_entity_poly.pdbx_seq_one_letter_code
_entity_poly.pdbx_strand_id
1 'polypeptide(L)'
;MKRFGNRLPVRKQLVLVRRYLSEDISGHNSGQTIKIPHRGSYQLVDCDNRRKWVEQFTSASLSNIGQWWDPQISQGYSTETLTGNIENPIGLAKIPLGVAGPLRIKGDHVDDELILCPFATTEGTLVASVSRGATAMTRCGGARERVIKRRIMRAPHLVTDSMQQAQKLSEWLTAHLDELKSKASEVSQHCKLQSLQPSFIGRNLLMEFVYDSGDAAGQNGVTVTTWHACKWAMERIAQECPDINIREYYIDTKFSGDKNCVPKNYIMGRGIEVQAENLYY
;
A
#
# COMPACT_ATOMS: atom_id res chain seq x y z
N MET A 1 25.86 3.12 2.17
CA MET A 1 24.56 3.58 1.63
C MET A 1 24.59 3.49 0.10
N LYS A 2 24.27 2.31 -0.48
CA LYS A 2 24.23 2.13 -1.94
C LYS A 2 22.92 2.73 -2.47
N ARG A 3 23.01 3.65 -3.43
CA ARG A 3 21.86 4.21 -4.16
C ARG A 3 21.15 3.08 -4.91
N PHE A 4 19.95 2.70 -4.47
CA PHE A 4 19.08 1.79 -5.20
C PHE A 4 18.44 2.53 -6.37
N GLY A 5 19.16 2.58 -7.49
CA GLY A 5 18.55 2.82 -8.79
C GLY A 5 17.91 1.53 -9.26
N ASN A 6 16.59 1.41 -9.12
CA ASN A 6 15.76 0.66 -10.06
C ASN A 6 14.29 1.08 -9.87
N ARG A 7 13.73 1.64 -10.94
CA ARG A 7 12.36 2.17 -11.02
C ARG A 7 11.36 1.05 -10.75
N LEU A 8 10.56 1.19 -9.69
CA LEU A 8 9.32 0.43 -9.50
C LEU A 8 8.40 0.59 -10.72
N PRO A 9 7.52 -0.39 -11.02
CA PRO A 9 6.60 -0.35 -12.16
C PRO A 9 5.40 0.59 -11.91
N VAL A 10 5.67 1.84 -11.52
CA VAL A 10 4.68 2.92 -11.35
C VAL A 10 3.96 3.24 -12.68
N ARG A 11 4.63 3.00 -13.81
CA ARG A 11 4.09 3.28 -15.16
C ARG A 11 2.77 2.57 -15.46
N LYS A 12 2.52 1.36 -14.95
CA LYS A 12 1.28 0.62 -15.25
C LYS A 12 0.07 1.10 -14.41
N GLN A 13 0.29 1.53 -13.16
CA GLN A 13 -0.78 2.11 -12.33
C GLN A 13 -1.22 3.49 -12.85
N LEU A 14 -0.28 4.30 -13.37
CA LEU A 14 -0.58 5.61 -13.96
C LEU A 14 -1.54 5.53 -15.15
N VAL A 15 -1.56 4.42 -15.92
CA VAL A 15 -2.45 4.28 -17.09
C VAL A 15 -3.92 4.16 -16.68
N LEU A 16 -4.22 3.44 -15.60
CA LEU A 16 -5.59 3.30 -15.07
C LEU A 16 -6.08 4.61 -14.42
N VAL A 17 -5.23 5.29 -13.66
CA VAL A 17 -5.58 6.57 -13.02
C VAL A 17 -5.74 7.69 -14.05
N ARG A 18 -4.93 7.70 -15.13
CA ARG A 18 -5.06 8.67 -16.22
C ARG A 18 -6.44 8.68 -16.87
N ARG A 19 -7.10 7.52 -16.98
CA ARG A 19 -8.43 7.39 -17.62
C ARG A 19 -9.55 7.99 -16.76
N TYR A 20 -9.43 7.91 -15.43
CA TYR A 20 -10.37 8.56 -14.50
C TYR A 20 -10.07 10.07 -14.32
N LEU A 21 -8.80 10.47 -14.43
CA LEU A 21 -8.42 11.88 -14.40
C LEU A 21 -8.79 12.65 -15.69
N SER A 22 -9.25 11.99 -16.74
CA SER A 22 -9.74 12.64 -17.96
C SER A 22 -11.25 12.92 -17.97
N GLU A 23 -12.01 12.40 -17.00
CA GLU A 23 -13.45 12.64 -16.94
C GLU A 23 -13.72 14.01 -16.26
N ASP A 24 -14.45 14.87 -16.98
CA ASP A 24 -14.88 16.19 -16.51
C ASP A 24 -16.11 16.01 -15.60
N ILE A 25 -16.08 16.63 -14.41
CA ILE A 25 -17.21 16.60 -13.48
C ILE A 25 -17.98 17.91 -13.64
N SER A 26 -19.11 17.87 -14.32
CA SER A 26 -20.07 18.97 -14.36
C SER A 26 -20.94 18.93 -13.10
N GLY A 27 -20.70 19.84 -12.15
CA GLY A 27 -21.56 20.01 -10.97
C GLY A 27 -22.89 20.69 -11.31
N HIS A 28 -23.98 20.22 -10.72
CA HIS A 28 -25.34 20.77 -10.84
C HIS A 28 -25.55 22.09 -10.06
N ASN A 29 -24.75 23.14 -10.32
CA ASN A 29 -25.09 24.46 -9.74
C ASN A 29 -24.68 25.71 -10.53
N SER A 30 -24.11 25.62 -11.74
CA SER A 30 -23.86 26.86 -12.51
C SER A 30 -23.61 26.69 -14.02
N GLY A 31 -23.73 25.49 -14.59
CA GLY A 31 -23.40 25.26 -16.01
C GLY A 31 -21.92 25.50 -16.37
N GLN A 32 -21.06 25.90 -15.42
CA GLN A 32 -19.62 25.99 -15.62
C GLN A 32 -18.96 24.66 -15.28
N THR A 33 -18.19 24.13 -16.24
CA THR A 33 -17.35 22.96 -16.03
C THR A 33 -16.11 23.38 -15.25
N ILE A 34 -16.01 22.94 -14.00
CA ILE A 34 -14.83 23.22 -13.16
C ILE A 34 -13.72 22.24 -13.56
N LYS A 35 -12.64 22.77 -14.14
CA LYS A 35 -11.52 21.98 -14.60
C LYS A 35 -10.23 22.33 -13.87
N ILE A 36 -9.61 21.33 -13.26
CA ILE A 36 -8.27 21.48 -12.66
C ILE A 36 -7.28 21.77 -13.80
N PRO A 37 -6.52 22.87 -13.76
CA PRO A 37 -5.60 23.20 -14.83
C PRO A 37 -4.39 22.26 -14.84
N HIS A 38 -3.78 22.07 -16.01
CA HIS A 38 -2.53 21.29 -16.18
C HIS A 38 -2.53 19.88 -15.56
N ARG A 39 -3.66 19.15 -15.61
CA ARG A 39 -3.74 17.76 -15.11
C ARG A 39 -2.64 16.87 -15.69
N GLY A 40 -2.00 16.08 -14.85
CA GLY A 40 -0.94 15.15 -15.24
C GLY A 40 0.42 15.79 -15.55
N SER A 41 0.52 17.13 -15.56
CA SER A 41 1.81 17.81 -15.58
C SER A 41 2.39 17.91 -14.17
N TYR A 42 3.70 17.71 -14.10
CA TYR A 42 4.51 17.86 -12.89
C TYR A 42 5.44 19.06 -12.99
N GLN A 43 5.44 19.84 -14.07
CA GLN A 43 6.30 21.02 -14.18
C GLN A 43 5.99 22.02 -13.06
N LEU A 44 7.03 22.66 -12.49
CA LEU A 44 6.87 23.58 -11.35
C LEU A 44 5.84 24.68 -11.64
N VAL A 45 5.94 25.31 -12.82
CA VAL A 45 5.01 26.36 -13.27
C VAL A 45 3.57 25.88 -13.31
N ASP A 46 3.32 24.66 -13.77
CA ASP A 46 1.99 24.08 -13.88
C ASP A 46 1.38 23.77 -12.51
N CYS A 47 2.22 23.30 -11.59
CA CYS A 47 1.84 23.07 -10.21
C CYS A 47 1.54 24.38 -9.47
N ASP A 48 2.30 25.45 -9.74
CA ASP A 48 2.02 26.79 -9.22
C ASP A 48 0.75 27.41 -9.81
N ASN A 49 0.51 27.22 -11.09
CA ASN A 49 -0.74 27.62 -11.73
C ASN A 49 -1.92 26.89 -11.11
N ARG A 50 -1.79 25.60 -10.81
CA ARG A 50 -2.81 24.87 -10.03
C ARG A 50 -3.00 25.46 -8.64
N ARG A 51 -1.94 25.76 -7.90
CA ARG A 51 -2.05 26.38 -6.57
C ARG A 51 -2.76 27.73 -6.63
N LYS A 52 -2.35 28.63 -7.52
CA LYS A 52 -2.98 29.94 -7.72
C LYS A 52 -4.45 29.81 -8.11
N TRP A 53 -4.77 28.84 -8.96
CA TRP A 53 -6.16 28.54 -9.31
C TRP A 53 -6.98 28.10 -8.09
N VAL A 54 -6.43 27.26 -7.20
CA VAL A 54 -7.10 26.92 -5.93
C VAL A 54 -7.25 28.14 -5.03
N GLU A 55 -6.24 29.01 -4.93
CA GLU A 55 -6.31 30.25 -4.15
C GLU A 55 -7.44 31.17 -4.65
N GLN A 56 -7.56 31.33 -5.97
CA GLN A 56 -8.64 32.10 -6.60
C GLN A 56 -10.02 31.46 -6.39
N PHE A 57 -10.10 30.14 -6.54
CA PHE A 57 -11.36 29.40 -6.41
C PHE A 57 -11.89 29.39 -4.97
N THR A 58 -10.99 29.36 -3.98
CA THR A 58 -11.33 29.27 -2.55
C THR A 58 -11.27 30.60 -1.80
N SER A 59 -10.73 31.65 -2.42
CA SER A 59 -10.37 32.93 -1.79
C SER A 59 -9.43 32.78 -0.58
N ALA A 60 -8.71 31.67 -0.48
CA ALA A 60 -7.76 31.39 0.61
C ALA A 60 -6.32 31.50 0.13
N SER A 61 -5.41 31.97 0.99
CA SER A 61 -3.97 31.98 0.69
C SER A 61 -3.32 30.63 0.99
N LEU A 62 -2.51 30.13 0.07
CA LEU A 62 -1.75 28.88 0.17
C LEU A 62 -0.24 29.13 0.17
N SER A 63 0.19 30.31 0.63
CA SER A 63 1.60 30.73 0.67
C SER A 63 2.52 29.76 1.44
N ASN A 64 2.00 29.12 2.50
CA ASN A 64 2.77 28.22 3.35
C ASN A 64 3.15 26.87 2.70
N ILE A 65 2.40 26.44 1.68
CA ILE A 65 2.66 25.18 0.95
C ILE A 65 3.34 25.41 -0.40
N GLY A 66 3.22 26.63 -0.92
CA GLY A 66 3.70 27.05 -2.23
C GLY A 66 5.11 27.58 -2.20
N GLN A 67 6.09 26.88 -1.62
CA GLN A 67 7.51 27.26 -1.69
C GLN A 67 8.41 26.06 -2.00
N TRP A 68 7.84 24.99 -2.56
CA TRP A 68 8.51 23.73 -2.81
C TRP A 68 9.37 23.74 -4.10
N TRP A 69 9.47 24.88 -4.79
CA TRP A 69 10.50 25.12 -5.82
C TRP A 69 11.80 25.68 -5.25
N ASP A 70 11.77 26.23 -4.03
CA ASP A 70 12.99 26.68 -3.35
C ASP A 70 13.76 25.42 -2.93
N PRO A 71 14.98 25.18 -3.46
CA PRO A 71 15.77 24.00 -3.11
C PRO A 71 16.04 23.83 -1.62
N GLN A 72 16.07 24.93 -0.86
CA GLN A 72 16.26 24.92 0.60
C GLN A 72 15.00 24.43 1.34
N ILE A 73 13.82 24.69 0.76
CA ILE A 73 12.52 24.33 1.35
C ILE A 73 12.03 22.99 0.80
N SER A 74 12.35 22.68 -0.45
CA SER A 74 11.99 21.44 -1.12
C SER A 74 12.81 20.25 -0.65
N GLN A 75 13.93 20.47 0.04
CA GLN A 75 14.76 19.41 0.64
C GLN A 75 15.10 18.26 -0.34
N GLY A 76 15.28 18.59 -1.62
CA GLY A 76 15.58 17.62 -2.68
C GLY A 76 14.37 17.00 -3.37
N TYR A 77 13.13 17.37 -3.02
CA TYR A 77 11.95 17.03 -3.80
C TYR A 77 11.95 17.82 -5.11
N SER A 78 12.05 17.09 -6.21
CA SER A 78 11.85 17.60 -7.56
C SER A 78 10.48 17.18 -8.10
N THR A 79 10.06 17.83 -9.17
CA THR A 79 8.90 17.44 -9.98
C THR A 79 8.93 15.97 -10.39
N GLU A 80 10.11 15.42 -10.65
CA GLU A 80 10.34 14.01 -10.97
C GLU A 80 10.08 13.11 -9.77
N THR A 81 10.51 13.50 -8.56
CA THR A 81 10.28 12.71 -7.34
C THR A 81 8.82 12.65 -6.93
N LEU A 82 7.98 13.61 -7.34
CA LEU A 82 6.55 13.59 -7.07
C LEU A 82 5.80 12.60 -7.98
N THR A 83 6.39 12.25 -9.13
CA THR A 83 5.77 11.32 -10.08
C THR A 83 5.61 9.94 -9.46
N GLY A 84 4.36 9.50 -9.28
CA GLY A 84 4.01 8.22 -8.66
C GLY A 84 3.72 8.29 -7.16
N ASN A 85 3.93 9.44 -6.53
CA ASN A 85 3.62 9.68 -5.13
C ASN A 85 2.34 10.50 -4.94
N ILE A 86 2.05 11.42 -5.85
CA ILE A 86 0.87 12.29 -5.78
C ILE A 86 0.42 12.74 -7.17
N GLU A 87 -0.88 12.91 -7.38
CA GLU A 87 -1.45 13.52 -8.58
C GLU A 87 -1.81 14.99 -8.34
N ASN A 88 -1.70 15.80 -9.39
CA ASN A 88 -2.01 17.23 -9.39
C ASN A 88 -1.36 18.03 -8.23
N PRO A 89 -0.03 17.94 -8.01
CA PRO A 89 0.62 18.64 -6.91
C PRO A 89 0.42 20.16 -6.95
N ILE A 90 0.20 20.74 -5.76
CA ILE A 90 0.06 22.18 -5.51
C ILE A 90 1.02 22.70 -4.41
N GLY A 91 1.78 21.81 -3.77
CA GLY A 91 2.61 22.15 -2.62
C GLY A 91 3.05 20.94 -1.81
N LEU A 92 3.76 21.21 -0.71
CA LEU A 92 4.17 20.21 0.28
C LEU A 92 3.65 20.61 1.67
N ALA A 93 3.24 19.63 2.46
CA ALA A 93 2.95 19.83 3.89
C ALA A 93 4.25 19.70 4.70
N LYS A 94 4.46 20.61 5.67
CA LYS A 94 5.60 20.56 6.59
C LYS A 94 5.17 19.87 7.90
N ILE A 95 5.88 18.82 8.30
CA ILE A 95 5.62 18.07 9.54
C ILE A 95 6.87 18.17 10.42
N PRO A 96 6.76 18.60 11.70
CA PRO A 96 7.89 18.65 12.61
C PRO A 96 8.54 17.26 12.79
N LEU A 97 9.87 17.24 12.84
CA LEU A 97 10.66 16.02 13.04
C LEU A 97 11.34 16.05 14.41
N GLY A 98 11.30 14.92 15.11
CA GLY A 98 12.03 14.68 16.35
C GLY A 98 12.74 13.32 16.31
N VAL A 99 13.63 13.10 17.27
CA VAL A 99 14.33 11.82 17.44
C VAL A 99 14.07 11.31 18.85
N ALA A 100 13.66 10.06 18.96
CA ALA A 100 13.52 9.37 20.24
C ALA A 100 14.57 8.26 20.38
N GLY A 101 15.11 8.10 21.59
CA GLY A 101 16.11 7.08 21.90
C GLY A 101 17.23 7.56 22.82
N PRO A 102 18.34 6.80 22.91
CA PRO A 102 18.56 5.54 22.19
C PRO A 102 17.75 4.37 22.77
N LEU A 103 17.24 3.52 21.88
CA LEU A 103 16.62 2.23 22.22
C LEU A 103 17.59 1.10 21.87
N ARG A 104 18.04 0.34 22.86
CA ARG A 104 18.83 -0.88 22.66
C ARG A 104 17.92 -2.02 22.23
N ILE A 105 18.16 -2.60 21.05
CA ILE A 105 17.36 -3.70 20.48
C ILE A 105 18.25 -4.91 20.25
N LYS A 106 17.75 -6.08 20.65
CA LYS A 106 18.34 -7.40 20.38
C LYS A 106 17.28 -8.22 19.65
N GLY A 107 17.51 -8.51 18.38
CA GLY A 107 16.48 -9.02 17.49
C GLY A 107 16.96 -10.09 16.52
N ASP A 108 16.03 -10.63 15.74
CA ASP A 108 16.34 -11.60 14.67
C ASP A 108 17.21 -10.97 13.57
N HIS A 109 17.12 -9.64 13.42
CA HIS A 109 17.80 -8.89 12.36
C HIS A 109 18.71 -7.76 12.87
N VAL A 110 18.80 -7.58 14.19
CA VAL A 110 19.56 -6.50 14.84
C VAL A 110 20.34 -7.09 16.00
N ASP A 111 21.68 -7.08 15.93
CA ASP A 111 22.54 -7.63 16.97
C ASP A 111 22.97 -6.56 17.96
N ASP A 112 22.17 -6.41 19.01
CA ASP A 112 22.47 -5.58 20.18
C ASP A 112 22.83 -4.11 19.87
N GLU A 113 21.99 -3.46 19.06
CA GLU A 113 22.27 -2.11 18.55
C GLU A 113 21.49 -1.02 19.30
N LEU A 114 22.10 0.16 19.39
CA LEU A 114 21.42 1.39 19.85
C LEU A 114 20.77 2.11 18.67
N ILE A 115 19.44 2.11 18.64
CA ILE A 115 18.64 2.71 17.58
C ILE A 115 18.12 4.09 18.03
N LEU A 116 18.27 5.07 17.13
CA LEU A 116 17.60 6.37 17.22
C LEU A 116 16.40 6.37 16.27
N CYS A 117 15.20 6.51 16.83
CA CYS A 117 13.95 6.42 16.08
C CYS A 117 13.51 7.83 15.65
N PRO A 118 13.45 8.13 14.33
CA PRO A 118 12.89 9.38 13.86
C PRO A 118 11.36 9.37 13.96
N PHE A 119 10.77 10.48 14.38
CA PHE A 119 9.33 10.70 14.46
C PHE A 119 8.95 11.95 13.67
N ALA A 120 7.87 11.86 12.89
CA ALA A 120 7.21 13.01 12.26
C ALA A 120 5.85 13.19 12.91
N THR A 121 5.68 14.23 13.73
CA THR A 121 4.45 14.44 14.51
C THR A 121 4.22 15.90 14.86
N THR A 122 2.96 16.29 14.99
CA THR A 122 2.54 17.57 15.59
C THR A 122 2.02 17.40 17.01
N GLU A 123 1.93 16.17 17.52
CA GLU A 123 1.48 15.87 18.87
C GLU A 123 2.57 16.21 19.90
N GLY A 124 2.27 17.18 20.77
CA GLY A 124 3.15 17.56 21.86
C GLY A 124 3.43 16.39 22.80
N THR A 125 4.62 16.36 23.40
CA THR A 125 5.08 15.34 24.36
C THR A 125 5.26 13.90 23.84
N LEU A 126 4.77 13.55 22.64
CA LEU A 126 4.90 12.19 22.09
C LEU A 126 6.36 11.73 22.02
N VAL A 127 7.23 12.52 21.36
CA VAL A 127 8.66 12.19 21.21
C VAL A 127 9.35 12.09 22.57
N ALA A 128 9.06 13.02 23.49
CA ALA A 128 9.64 13.00 24.84
C ALA A 128 9.21 11.75 25.64
N SER A 129 7.94 11.36 25.53
CA SER A 129 7.40 10.16 26.17
C SER A 129 8.07 8.88 25.64
N VAL A 130 8.20 8.76 24.31
CA VAL A 130 8.91 7.63 23.67
C VAL A 130 10.38 7.61 24.07
N SER A 131 11.08 8.75 24.10
CA SER A 131 12.48 8.84 24.55
C SER A 131 12.66 8.37 25.99
N ARG A 132 11.73 8.74 26.88
CA ARG A 132 11.76 8.28 28.28
C ARG A 132 11.59 6.76 28.37
N GLY A 133 10.65 6.19 27.62
CA GLY A 133 10.45 4.73 27.55
C GLY A 133 11.67 4.01 26.96
N ALA A 134 12.23 4.51 25.87
CA ALA A 134 13.43 3.97 25.25
C ALA A 134 14.63 4.00 26.21
N THR A 135 14.83 5.11 26.91
CA THR A 135 15.90 5.25 27.92
C THR A 135 15.74 4.22 29.05
N ALA A 136 14.52 4.08 29.57
CA ALA A 136 14.23 3.08 30.61
C ALA A 136 14.53 1.66 30.12
N MET A 137 14.02 1.30 28.94
CA MET A 137 14.25 -0.02 28.33
C MET A 137 15.73 -0.31 28.06
N THR A 138 16.47 0.67 27.55
CA THR A 138 17.91 0.56 27.30
C THR A 138 18.71 0.36 28.59
N ARG A 139 18.35 1.08 29.66
CA ARG A 139 18.97 0.91 30.99
C ARG A 139 18.70 -0.47 31.59
N CYS A 140 17.58 -1.09 31.24
CA CYS A 140 17.23 -2.46 31.65
C CYS A 140 17.87 -3.54 30.76
N GLY A 141 18.83 -3.21 29.88
CA GLY A 141 19.53 -4.19 29.04
C GLY A 141 18.98 -4.36 27.62
N GLY A 142 17.97 -3.57 27.26
CA GLY A 142 17.38 -3.50 25.91
C GLY A 142 16.13 -4.35 25.72
N ALA A 143 15.41 -4.07 24.63
CA ALA A 143 14.25 -4.85 24.20
C ALA A 143 14.71 -6.05 23.35
N ARG A 144 14.10 -7.21 23.59
CA ARG A 144 14.22 -8.39 22.73
C ARG A 144 13.05 -8.40 21.77
N GLU A 145 13.31 -8.50 20.47
CA GLU A 145 12.27 -8.58 19.44
C GLU A 145 12.37 -9.89 18.66
N ARG A 146 11.23 -10.36 18.15
CA ARG A 146 11.14 -11.47 17.21
C ARG A 146 10.15 -11.16 16.10
N VAL A 147 10.52 -11.49 14.87
CA VAL A 147 9.61 -11.44 13.72
C VAL A 147 8.88 -12.77 13.62
N ILE A 148 7.59 -12.78 13.97
CA ILE A 148 6.78 -14.00 14.04
C ILE A 148 6.32 -14.42 12.65
N LYS A 149 5.84 -13.47 11.86
CA LYS A 149 5.21 -13.74 10.57
C LYS A 149 5.37 -12.59 9.62
N ARG A 150 5.58 -12.92 8.34
CA ARG A 150 5.53 -11.96 7.25
C ARG A 150 4.58 -12.45 6.19
N ARG A 151 3.51 -11.70 5.95
CA ARG A 151 2.53 -12.03 4.91
C ARG A 151 1.79 -10.79 4.48
N ILE A 152 1.61 -10.61 3.18
CA ILE A 152 0.64 -9.65 2.67
C ILE A 152 -0.32 -10.38 1.74
N MET A 153 -1.59 -9.98 1.74
CA MET A 153 -2.62 -10.64 0.96
C MET A 153 -3.44 -9.67 0.12
N ARG A 154 -3.99 -10.21 -0.95
CA ARG A 154 -5.14 -9.64 -1.67
C ARG A 154 -6.21 -10.73 -1.77
N ALA A 155 -7.47 -10.36 -1.59
CA ALA A 155 -8.56 -11.32 -1.48
C ALA A 155 -9.64 -11.08 -2.55
N PRO A 156 -9.45 -11.61 -3.77
CA PRO A 156 -10.50 -11.64 -4.77
C PRO A 156 -11.78 -12.29 -4.26
N HIS A 157 -12.90 -11.68 -4.63
CA HIS A 157 -14.24 -12.18 -4.40
C HIS A 157 -14.82 -12.66 -5.73
N LEU A 158 -15.07 -13.95 -5.81
CA LEU A 158 -15.64 -14.63 -6.98
C LEU A 158 -17.03 -15.15 -6.61
N VAL A 159 -18.03 -14.85 -7.45
CA VAL A 159 -19.42 -15.27 -7.22
C VAL A 159 -19.80 -16.32 -8.26
N THR A 160 -20.25 -17.49 -7.81
CA THR A 160 -20.67 -18.60 -8.69
C THR A 160 -22.18 -18.81 -8.69
N ASP A 161 -22.68 -19.73 -9.52
CA ASP A 161 -24.10 -20.08 -9.56
C ASP A 161 -24.56 -20.79 -8.27
N SER A 162 -23.69 -21.61 -7.69
CA SER A 162 -24.01 -22.46 -6.53
C SER A 162 -22.82 -22.63 -5.58
N MET A 163 -23.11 -23.07 -4.35
CA MET A 163 -22.09 -23.43 -3.36
C MET A 163 -21.15 -24.53 -3.87
N GLN A 164 -21.69 -25.52 -4.58
CA GLN A 164 -20.90 -26.61 -5.15
C GLN A 164 -19.90 -26.10 -6.19
N GLN A 165 -20.29 -25.15 -7.03
CA GLN A 165 -19.37 -24.52 -7.98
C GLN A 165 -18.30 -23.68 -7.26
N ALA A 166 -18.65 -22.97 -6.19
CA ALA A 166 -17.66 -22.20 -5.41
C ALA A 166 -16.59 -23.14 -4.84
N GLN A 167 -17.00 -24.30 -4.33
CA GLN A 167 -16.08 -25.32 -3.83
C GLN A 167 -15.20 -25.88 -4.95
N LYS A 168 -15.78 -26.29 -6.09
CA LYS A 168 -15.01 -26.75 -7.27
C LYS A 168 -14.00 -25.70 -7.74
N LEU A 169 -14.40 -24.41 -7.76
CA LEU A 169 -13.53 -23.30 -8.12
C LEU A 169 -12.34 -23.18 -7.15
N SER A 170 -12.59 -23.29 -5.85
CA SER A 170 -11.52 -23.26 -4.83
C SER A 170 -10.55 -24.44 -4.98
N GLU A 171 -11.07 -25.64 -5.21
CA GLU A 171 -10.28 -26.85 -5.42
C GLU A 171 -9.41 -26.71 -6.67
N TRP A 172 -9.98 -26.21 -7.78
CA TRP A 172 -9.25 -25.94 -9.01
C TRP A 172 -8.12 -24.93 -8.80
N LEU A 173 -8.41 -23.79 -8.15
CA LEU A 173 -7.40 -22.76 -7.88
C LEU A 173 -6.26 -23.28 -6.99
N THR A 174 -6.59 -24.12 -6.00
CA THR A 174 -5.60 -24.72 -5.09
C THR A 174 -4.73 -25.75 -5.83
N ALA A 175 -5.32 -26.56 -6.70
CA ALA A 175 -4.60 -27.54 -7.52
C ALA A 175 -3.64 -26.87 -8.52
N HIS A 176 -3.98 -25.67 -9.01
CA HIS A 176 -3.17 -24.90 -9.97
C HIS A 176 -2.30 -23.83 -9.28
N LEU A 177 -2.01 -23.98 -7.98
CA LEU A 177 -1.22 -23.01 -7.22
C LEU A 177 0.14 -22.71 -7.86
N ASP A 178 0.85 -23.71 -8.37
CA ASP A 178 2.19 -23.50 -8.92
C ASP A 178 2.15 -22.77 -10.27
N GLU A 179 1.12 -22.98 -11.09
CA GLU A 179 0.88 -22.18 -12.29
C GLU A 179 0.52 -20.73 -11.93
N LEU A 180 -0.31 -20.54 -10.90
CA LEU A 180 -0.63 -19.20 -10.38
C LEU A 180 0.62 -18.49 -9.86
N LYS A 181 1.53 -19.21 -9.18
CA LYS A 181 2.84 -18.67 -8.75
C LYS A 181 3.68 -18.24 -9.94
N SER A 182 3.71 -19.04 -11.02
CA SER A 182 4.41 -18.68 -12.25
C SER A 182 3.83 -17.40 -12.86
N LYS A 183 2.50 -17.33 -12.99
CA LYS A 183 1.79 -16.16 -13.57
C LYS A 183 1.92 -14.91 -12.71
N ALA A 184 2.01 -15.06 -11.40
CA ALA A 184 2.34 -13.99 -10.47
C ALA A 184 3.77 -13.47 -10.69
N SER A 185 4.73 -14.38 -10.84
CA SER A 185 6.16 -14.05 -11.00
C SER A 185 6.48 -13.35 -12.32
N GLU A 186 5.66 -13.54 -13.36
CA GLU A 186 5.75 -12.78 -14.62
C GLU A 186 5.53 -11.26 -14.42
N VAL A 187 4.79 -10.86 -13.38
CA VAL A 187 4.48 -9.46 -13.08
C VAL A 187 5.50 -8.84 -12.13
N SER A 188 5.90 -9.58 -11.09
CA SER A 188 6.77 -9.07 -10.04
C SER A 188 7.64 -10.18 -9.47
N GLN A 189 8.96 -10.00 -9.55
CA GLN A 189 9.93 -10.92 -8.92
C GLN A 189 9.98 -10.78 -7.38
N HIS A 190 9.45 -9.67 -6.84
CA HIS A 190 9.45 -9.38 -5.40
C HIS A 190 8.20 -9.89 -4.69
N CYS A 191 7.08 -10.02 -5.39
CA CYS A 191 5.81 -10.48 -4.80
C CYS A 191 5.62 -11.97 -5.06
N LYS A 192 6.18 -12.81 -4.19
CA LYS A 192 6.15 -14.27 -4.34
C LYS A 192 4.88 -14.84 -3.70
N LEU A 193 3.99 -15.38 -4.51
CA LEU A 193 2.78 -16.07 -4.02
C LEU A 193 3.20 -17.31 -3.23
N GLN A 194 2.77 -17.40 -1.98
CA GLN A 194 3.09 -18.48 -1.05
C GLN A 194 1.97 -19.51 -1.00
N SER A 195 0.75 -19.04 -0.78
CA SER A 195 -0.41 -19.90 -0.54
C SER A 195 -1.71 -19.21 -0.95
N LEU A 196 -2.75 -20.04 -1.13
CA LEU A 196 -4.13 -19.62 -1.27
C LEU A 196 -4.91 -20.01 -0.02
N GLN A 197 -5.79 -19.14 0.47
CA GLN A 197 -6.65 -19.43 1.62
C GLN A 197 -8.11 -19.11 1.26
N PRO A 198 -8.95 -20.12 1.03
CA PRO A 198 -10.34 -19.91 0.68
C PRO A 198 -11.19 -19.56 1.91
N SER A 199 -12.19 -18.73 1.69
CA SER A 199 -13.29 -18.47 2.62
C SER A 199 -14.60 -18.43 1.85
N PHE A 200 -15.62 -19.10 2.36
CA PHE A 200 -16.90 -19.25 1.65
C PHE A 200 -18.02 -18.50 2.36
N ILE A 201 -18.86 -17.82 1.57
CA ILE A 201 -20.11 -17.22 2.03
C ILE A 201 -21.21 -17.66 1.04
N GLY A 202 -21.83 -18.81 1.29
CA GLY A 202 -22.75 -19.42 0.33
C GLY A 202 -22.04 -19.68 -1.02
N ARG A 203 -22.61 -19.14 -2.12
CA ARG A 203 -22.03 -19.23 -3.48
C ARG A 203 -20.87 -18.26 -3.76
N ASN A 204 -20.32 -17.63 -2.73
CA ASN A 204 -19.24 -16.65 -2.84
C ASN A 204 -17.95 -17.28 -2.33
N LEU A 205 -16.89 -17.17 -3.13
CA LEU A 205 -15.54 -17.54 -2.77
C LEU A 205 -14.69 -16.26 -2.58
N LEU A 206 -14.24 -16.05 -1.36
CA LEU A 206 -13.21 -15.07 -1.01
C LEU A 206 -11.88 -15.82 -0.95
N MET A 207 -11.05 -15.67 -1.98
CA MET A 207 -9.78 -16.40 -2.08
C MET A 207 -8.64 -15.48 -1.68
N GLU A 208 -7.98 -15.70 -0.54
CA GLU A 208 -6.82 -14.91 -0.17
C GLU A 208 -5.57 -15.43 -0.87
N PHE A 209 -5.00 -14.60 -1.74
CA PHE A 209 -3.67 -14.80 -2.30
C PHE A 209 -2.65 -14.23 -1.33
N VAL A 210 -1.86 -15.09 -0.70
CA VAL A 210 -0.90 -14.72 0.34
C VAL A 210 0.49 -14.68 -0.27
N TYR A 211 1.17 -13.54 -0.13
CA TYR A 211 2.48 -13.28 -0.70
C TYR A 211 3.51 -12.99 0.37
N ASP A 212 4.76 -13.31 0.04
CA ASP A 212 5.93 -12.62 0.57
C ASP A 212 6.29 -11.48 -0.39
N SER A 213 6.44 -10.27 0.14
CA SER A 213 6.73 -9.07 -0.63
C SER A 213 8.14 -8.53 -0.43
N GLY A 214 9.02 -9.21 0.33
CA GLY A 214 10.45 -8.92 0.60
C GLY A 214 10.82 -7.43 0.63
N ASP A 215 11.22 -6.81 1.72
CA ASP A 215 11.37 -5.35 1.96
C ASP A 215 10.24 -4.37 1.52
N ALA A 216 9.49 -4.63 0.46
CA ALA A 216 8.39 -3.77 0.05
C ALA A 216 7.16 -3.97 0.95
N ALA A 217 6.41 -2.89 1.20
CA ALA A 217 5.11 -2.96 1.85
C ALA A 217 4.09 -3.78 1.04
N GLY A 218 4.29 -3.92 -0.27
CA GLY A 218 3.64 -4.92 -1.12
C GLY A 218 2.21 -4.62 -1.60
N GLN A 219 1.49 -3.66 -1.01
CA GLN A 219 0.05 -3.44 -1.29
C GLN A 219 -0.32 -3.32 -2.78
N ASN A 220 0.41 -2.49 -3.53
CA ASN A 220 0.20 -2.29 -4.96
C ASN A 220 0.65 -3.50 -5.78
N GLY A 221 1.81 -4.07 -5.41
CA GLY A 221 2.40 -5.22 -6.07
C GLY A 221 1.47 -6.43 -6.01
N VAL A 222 0.94 -6.77 -4.85
CA VAL A 222 0.03 -7.91 -4.69
C VAL A 222 -1.28 -7.71 -5.46
N THR A 223 -1.79 -6.49 -5.58
CA THR A 223 -3.02 -6.23 -6.36
C THR A 223 -2.82 -6.53 -7.83
N VAL A 224 -1.76 -6.00 -8.45
CA VAL A 224 -1.50 -6.22 -9.88
C VAL A 224 -1.15 -7.69 -10.14
N THR A 225 -0.38 -8.29 -9.24
CA THR A 225 0.05 -9.69 -9.32
C THR A 225 -1.15 -10.64 -9.23
N THR A 226 -2.02 -10.44 -8.24
CA THR A 226 -3.27 -11.21 -8.09
C THR A 226 -4.19 -10.99 -9.27
N TRP A 227 -4.36 -9.76 -9.75
CA TRP A 227 -5.22 -9.47 -10.91
C TRP A 227 -4.76 -10.23 -12.16
N HIS A 228 -3.45 -10.28 -12.41
CA HIS A 228 -2.88 -11.04 -13.53
C HIS A 228 -3.11 -12.54 -13.39
N ALA A 229 -2.86 -13.10 -12.20
CA ALA A 229 -3.08 -14.51 -11.91
C ALA A 229 -4.57 -14.89 -12.04
N CYS A 230 -5.49 -14.06 -11.52
CA CYS A 230 -6.93 -14.26 -11.64
C CYS A 230 -7.39 -14.19 -13.09
N LYS A 231 -6.87 -13.24 -13.89
CA LYS A 231 -7.22 -13.14 -15.31
C LYS A 231 -6.88 -14.44 -16.04
N TRP A 232 -5.65 -14.93 -15.86
CA TRP A 232 -5.22 -16.21 -16.42
C TRP A 232 -6.11 -17.38 -15.95
N ALA A 233 -6.40 -17.44 -14.64
CA ALA A 233 -7.22 -18.51 -14.08
C ALA A 233 -8.63 -18.52 -14.69
N MET A 234 -9.28 -17.37 -14.79
CA MET A 234 -10.62 -17.25 -15.36
C MET A 234 -10.65 -17.67 -16.84
N GLU A 235 -9.62 -17.29 -17.62
CA GLU A 235 -9.49 -17.71 -19.02
C GLU A 235 -9.37 -19.23 -19.15
N ARG A 236 -8.56 -19.87 -18.29
CA ARG A 236 -8.34 -21.32 -18.31
C ARG A 236 -9.54 -22.12 -17.79
N ILE A 237 -10.17 -21.67 -16.71
CA ILE A 237 -11.41 -22.26 -16.17
C ILE A 237 -12.52 -22.26 -17.22
N ALA A 238 -12.68 -21.15 -17.96
CA ALA A 238 -13.69 -21.07 -19.01
C ALA A 238 -13.47 -22.09 -20.15
N GLN A 239 -12.24 -22.55 -20.36
CA GLN A 239 -11.88 -23.54 -21.38
C GLN A 239 -11.98 -24.98 -20.87
N GLU A 240 -11.55 -25.23 -19.63
CA GLU A 240 -11.34 -26.57 -19.08
C GLU A 240 -12.47 -27.04 -18.15
N CYS A 241 -13.25 -26.10 -17.60
CA CYS A 241 -14.25 -26.36 -16.56
C CYS A 241 -15.57 -25.65 -16.87
N PRO A 242 -16.31 -26.06 -17.94
CA PRO A 242 -17.57 -25.42 -18.34
C PRO A 242 -18.65 -25.47 -17.25
N ASP A 243 -18.53 -26.38 -16.28
CA ASP A 243 -19.43 -26.50 -15.13
C ASP A 243 -19.25 -25.39 -14.07
N ILE A 244 -18.17 -24.60 -14.14
CA ILE A 244 -17.87 -23.53 -13.19
C ILE A 244 -18.18 -22.19 -13.86
N ASN A 245 -19.26 -21.55 -13.44
CA ASN A 245 -19.67 -20.25 -13.96
C ASN A 245 -19.36 -19.15 -12.95
N ILE A 246 -18.44 -18.24 -13.29
CA ILE A 246 -18.08 -17.07 -12.47
C ILE A 246 -18.92 -15.89 -12.95
N ARG A 247 -19.94 -15.52 -12.17
CA ARG A 247 -20.86 -14.42 -12.50
C ARG A 247 -20.25 -13.05 -12.26
N GLU A 248 -19.56 -12.91 -11.13
CA GLU A 248 -19.00 -11.63 -10.69
C GLU A 248 -17.60 -11.86 -10.14
N TYR A 249 -16.74 -10.86 -10.39
CA TYR A 249 -15.36 -10.84 -9.94
C TYR A 249 -15.01 -9.45 -9.43
N TYR A 250 -14.54 -9.40 -8.18
CA TYR A 250 -13.98 -8.20 -7.57
C TYR A 250 -12.58 -8.53 -7.07
N ILE A 251 -11.60 -7.69 -7.38
CA ILE A 251 -10.20 -7.90 -6.95
C ILE A 251 -10.04 -7.86 -5.42
N ASP A 252 -10.90 -7.10 -4.74
CA ASP A 252 -10.97 -7.02 -3.28
C ASP A 252 -12.32 -6.45 -2.83
N THR A 253 -12.85 -6.97 -1.73
CA THR A 253 -14.10 -6.52 -1.09
C THR A 253 -13.89 -6.16 0.38
N LYS A 254 -12.71 -5.61 0.69
CA LYS A 254 -12.23 -5.28 2.06
C LYS A 254 -11.93 -6.49 2.93
N PHE A 255 -12.13 -7.71 2.43
CA PHE A 255 -11.79 -8.94 3.15
C PHE A 255 -10.27 -9.06 3.37
N SER A 256 -9.43 -8.49 2.50
CA SER A 256 -7.98 -8.38 2.73
C SER A 256 -7.63 -7.55 3.99
N GLY A 257 -8.58 -6.76 4.50
CA GLY A 257 -8.36 -5.82 5.60
C GLY A 257 -7.38 -4.70 5.26
N ASP A 258 -7.15 -4.43 3.98
CA ASP A 258 -6.30 -3.32 3.55
C ASP A 258 -6.93 -2.00 3.96
N LYS A 259 -6.23 -1.26 4.83
CA LYS A 259 -6.69 0.04 5.38
C LYS A 259 -8.06 0.00 6.05
N ASN A 260 -8.49 -1.19 6.51
CA ASN A 260 -9.73 -1.39 7.25
C ASN A 260 -9.44 -2.18 8.52
N CYS A 261 -10.08 -1.82 9.63
CA CYS A 261 -10.01 -2.60 10.86
C CYS A 261 -10.82 -3.88 10.70
N VAL A 262 -10.15 -5.03 10.62
CA VAL A 262 -10.79 -6.34 10.53
C VAL A 262 -10.20 -7.27 11.61
N PRO A 263 -11.04 -7.93 12.45
CA PRO A 263 -10.56 -8.82 13.51
C PRO A 263 -9.64 -9.94 13.01
N LYS A 264 -9.87 -10.42 11.78
CA LYS A 264 -9.00 -11.42 11.14
C LYS A 264 -7.53 -10.98 11.09
N ASN A 265 -7.24 -9.71 10.79
CA ASN A 265 -5.86 -9.24 10.68
C ASN A 265 -5.15 -9.22 12.03
N TYR A 266 -5.89 -9.01 13.11
CA TYR A 266 -5.36 -9.11 14.48
C TYR A 266 -4.97 -10.55 14.83
N ILE A 267 -5.78 -11.53 14.41
CA ILE A 267 -5.56 -12.95 14.74
C ILE A 267 -4.56 -13.62 13.79
N MET A 268 -4.66 -13.35 12.49
CA MET A 268 -3.95 -14.09 11.44
C MET A 268 -2.68 -13.40 10.93
N GLY A 269 -2.47 -12.15 11.34
CA GLY A 269 -1.40 -11.26 10.92
C GLY A 269 -1.59 -10.70 9.50
N ARG A 270 -1.16 -9.45 9.29
CA ARG A 270 -1.02 -8.80 7.97
C ARG A 270 0.16 -7.84 7.99
N GLY A 271 0.99 -7.92 6.96
CA GLY A 271 2.28 -7.22 6.89
C GLY A 271 3.34 -8.02 7.64
N ILE A 272 3.95 -7.38 8.65
CA ILE A 272 4.96 -7.98 9.51
C ILE A 272 4.37 -8.05 10.92
N GLU A 273 4.30 -9.25 11.46
CA GLU A 273 3.92 -9.51 12.84
C GLU A 273 5.19 -9.58 13.68
N VAL A 274 5.32 -8.67 14.63
CA VAL A 274 6.49 -8.53 15.50
C VAL A 274 6.03 -8.62 16.94
N GLN A 275 6.77 -9.35 17.76
CA GLN A 275 6.63 -9.35 19.21
C GLN A 275 7.90 -8.78 19.83
N ALA A 276 7.74 -7.99 20.89
CA ALA A 276 8.85 -7.44 21.64
C ALA A 276 8.60 -7.53 23.14
N GLU A 277 9.65 -7.83 23.89
CA GLU A 277 9.64 -7.90 25.35
C GLU A 277 10.87 -7.19 25.93
N ASN A 278 10.77 -6.75 27.18
CA ASN A 278 11.92 -6.28 27.95
C ASN A 278 11.91 -7.01 29.29
N LEU A 279 12.99 -7.75 29.55
CA LEU A 279 13.14 -8.54 30.76
C LEU A 279 14.28 -7.93 31.57
N TYR A 280 13.97 -7.54 32.81
CA TYR A 280 14.97 -7.13 33.79
C TYR A 280 15.52 -8.39 34.46
N TYR A 281 16.81 -8.69 34.22
CA TYR A 281 17.54 -9.75 34.93
C TYR A 281 18.58 -9.12 35.85
#